data_AF-A0ABD1QHS0-F1
#
_entry.id   AF-A0ABD1QHS0-F1
#
_cell.length_a   1.000
_cell.length_b   1.000
_cell.length_c   1.000
_cell.angle_alpha   90.00
_cell.angle_beta   90.00
_cell.angle_gamma   90.00
#
_symmetry.space_group_name_H-M   'P 1'
#
loop_
_entity.id
_entity.type
_entity.pdbx_description
1 polymer ?
#
loop_
_entity_poly.entity_id
_entity_poly.type
_entity_poly.pdbx_seq_one_letter_code
_entity_poly.pdbx_strand_id
1 'polypeptide(L)'
;MASIESFNTNSNNQTPINTNPSPPPSTTVPNPPIVINAHAQLPIKLTPTNFPAWHIQFHSLLVGFDLLGFVDGTFPCPARSMTTENTITILNPEHARWIRQDKPILNAIVSSLSLSLQIWFPLLPQHKRHEKRGLQ
;
A
#
# COMPACT_ATOMS: atom_id res chain seq x y z
N MET A 1 32.98 58.03 39.40
CA MET A 1 32.23 59.28 39.15
C MET A 1 31.64 59.12 37.75
N ALA A 2 30.41 58.62 37.60
CA ALA A 2 29.14 59.38 37.57
C ALA A 2 29.19 60.50 36.50
N SER A 3 28.37 60.61 35.45
CA SER A 3 27.00 60.12 35.20
C SER A 3 26.66 60.10 33.70
N ILE A 4 25.92 59.06 33.29
CA ILE A 4 24.62 59.07 32.57
C ILE A 4 24.38 60.16 31.49
N GLU A 5 24.15 59.73 30.25
CA GLU A 5 22.98 60.17 29.48
C GLU A 5 22.37 58.97 28.74
N SER A 6 21.07 59.06 28.59
CA SER A 6 20.16 57.93 28.59
C SER A 6 19.09 58.10 27.52
N PHE A 7 18.60 56.96 27.03
CA PHE A 7 17.32 56.74 26.34
C PHE A 7 17.18 57.25 24.90
N ASN A 8 17.07 56.30 23.98
CA ASN A 8 15.94 56.33 23.05
C ASN A 8 15.19 55.00 23.14
N THR A 9 13.96 55.08 23.65
CA THR A 9 12.98 54.01 23.73
C THR A 9 12.34 53.85 22.36
N ASN A 10 12.37 52.64 21.79
CA ASN A 10 11.28 52.24 20.92
C ASN A 10 10.70 50.91 21.40
N SER A 11 9.54 51.05 22.03
CA SER A 11 8.70 49.97 22.51
C SER A 11 8.02 49.32 21.31
N ASN A 12 8.48 48.12 20.93
CA ASN A 12 7.70 47.22 20.11
C ASN A 12 7.34 46.02 20.98
N ASN A 13 6.06 45.99 21.39
CA ASN A 13 5.42 44.88 22.09
C ASN A 13 5.72 43.56 21.39
N GLN A 14 6.51 42.71 22.04
CA GLN A 14 6.72 41.34 21.61
C GLN A 14 5.89 40.43 22.52
N THR A 15 4.75 39.97 22.01
CA THR A 15 4.06 38.79 22.52
C THR A 15 5.04 37.60 22.53
N PRO A 16 5.07 36.76 23.59
CA PRO A 16 5.98 35.63 23.61
C PRO A 16 5.60 34.64 22.51
N ILE A 17 6.48 34.48 21.53
CA ILE A 17 6.36 33.47 20.47
C ILE A 17 6.57 32.12 21.17
N ASN A 18 5.48 31.38 21.37
CA ASN A 18 5.56 29.98 21.81
C ASN A 18 6.08 29.14 20.63
N THR A 19 7.41 29.01 20.51
CA THR A 19 8.04 28.10 19.56
C THR A 19 7.92 26.67 20.08
N ASN A 20 6.74 26.06 19.91
CA ASN A 20 6.66 24.61 19.92
C ASN A 20 7.25 24.12 18.58
N PRO A 21 8.34 23.35 18.55
CA PRO A 21 8.89 22.85 17.31
C PRO A 21 7.86 21.89 16.68
N SER A 22 7.34 22.27 15.52
CA SER A 22 6.55 21.36 14.69
C SER A 22 7.41 20.13 14.38
N PRO A 23 6.87 18.89 14.52
CA PRO A 23 7.63 17.70 14.14
C PRO A 23 8.06 17.81 12.68
N PRO A 24 9.26 17.33 12.32
CA PRO A 24 9.74 17.37 10.95
C PRO A 24 8.73 16.65 10.03
N PRO A 25 8.57 17.09 8.76
CA PRO A 25 7.72 16.39 7.82
C PRO A 25 8.18 14.94 7.77
N SER A 26 7.30 14.01 8.13
CA SER A 26 7.57 12.59 8.03
C SER A 26 7.80 12.29 6.56
N THR A 27 9.06 12.17 6.15
CA THR A 27 9.42 11.67 4.84
C THR A 27 9.04 10.20 4.83
N THR A 28 7.78 9.90 4.48
CA THR A 28 7.29 8.54 4.30
C THR A 28 8.07 7.95 3.13
N VAL A 29 9.17 7.27 3.44
CA VAL A 29 9.89 6.46 2.46
C VAL A 29 8.87 5.40 2.00
N PRO A 30 8.51 5.35 0.71
CA PRO A 30 7.52 4.36 0.28
C PRO A 30 8.14 2.97 0.40
N ASN A 31 7.61 2.14 1.32
CA ASN A 31 8.01 0.74 1.40
C ASN A 31 7.78 0.08 0.03
N PRO A 32 8.80 -0.55 -0.57
CA PRO A 32 8.66 -1.20 -1.86
C PRO A 32 7.70 -2.39 -1.75
N PRO A 33 6.98 -2.73 -2.84
CA PRO A 33 6.08 -3.87 -2.84
C PRO A 33 6.88 -5.17 -2.64
N ILE A 34 6.33 -6.08 -1.83
CA ILE A 34 6.90 -7.40 -1.61
C ILE A 34 6.61 -8.26 -2.84
N VAL A 35 7.66 -8.84 -3.42
CA VAL A 35 7.55 -9.73 -4.57
C VAL A 35 7.77 -11.17 -4.13
N ILE A 36 6.81 -12.03 -4.42
CA ILE A 36 6.92 -13.47 -4.20
C ILE A 36 7.60 -14.11 -5.42
N ASN A 37 8.76 -14.72 -5.20
CA ASN A 37 9.39 -15.60 -6.18
C ASN A 37 8.79 -17.00 -6.02
N ALA A 38 7.65 -17.23 -6.67
CA ALA A 38 6.93 -18.50 -6.59
C ALA A 38 7.80 -19.71 -6.98
N HIS A 39 8.77 -19.56 -7.90
CA HIS A 39 9.65 -20.66 -8.28
C HIS A 39 10.57 -21.10 -7.13
N ALA A 40 11.09 -20.15 -6.35
CA ALA A 40 11.99 -20.43 -5.24
C ALA A 40 11.25 -20.72 -3.92
N GLN A 41 10.07 -20.12 -3.73
CA GLN A 41 9.36 -20.11 -2.44
C GLN A 41 8.17 -21.07 -2.37
N LEU A 42 7.71 -21.59 -3.52
CA LEU A 42 6.60 -22.57 -3.60
C LEU A 42 7.08 -23.82 -4.33
N PRO A 43 7.74 -24.76 -3.60
CA PRO A 43 8.27 -25.98 -4.21
C PRO A 43 7.18 -26.88 -4.78
N ILE A 44 5.94 -26.78 -4.29
CA ILE A 44 4.78 -27.48 -4.85
C ILE A 44 4.04 -26.54 -5.80
N LYS A 45 3.96 -26.93 -7.08
CA LYS A 45 3.07 -26.29 -8.06
C LYS A 45 1.64 -26.80 -7.87
N LEU A 46 0.64 -25.92 -8.00
CA LEU A 46 -0.76 -26.32 -7.93
C LEU A 46 -1.13 -27.23 -9.10
N THR A 47 -1.63 -28.41 -8.79
CA THR A 47 -2.24 -29.38 -9.71
C THR A 47 -3.70 -29.61 -9.29
N PRO A 48 -4.53 -30.24 -10.15
CA PRO A 48 -5.91 -30.57 -9.79
C PRO A 48 -6.06 -31.48 -8.55
N THR A 49 -5.00 -32.17 -8.13
CA THR A 49 -5.06 -33.20 -7.08
C THR A 49 -4.32 -32.85 -5.79
N ASN A 50 -3.59 -31.71 -5.74
CA ASN A 50 -2.73 -31.37 -4.60
C ASN A 50 -3.11 -30.06 -3.89
N PHE A 51 -4.31 -29.53 -4.16
CA PHE A 51 -4.76 -28.24 -3.63
C PHE A 51 -4.54 -28.08 -2.11
N PRO A 52 -4.84 -29.06 -1.23
CA PRO A 52 -4.62 -28.88 0.21
C PRO A 52 -3.16 -28.58 0.59
N ALA A 53 -2.21 -29.32 0.00
CA ALA A 53 -0.78 -29.13 0.27
C ALA A 53 -0.28 -27.81 -0.30
N TRP A 54 -0.68 -27.47 -1.53
CA TRP A 54 -0.37 -26.18 -2.15
C TRP A 54 -0.95 -25.01 -1.34
N HIS A 55 -2.20 -25.12 -0.89
CA HIS A 55 -2.88 -24.08 -0.13
C HIS A 55 -2.16 -23.80 1.18
N ILE A 56 -1.75 -24.82 1.93
CA ILE A 56 -1.00 -24.65 3.19
C ILE A 56 0.32 -23.89 2.93
N GLN A 57 1.07 -24.25 1.88
CA GLN A 57 2.32 -23.56 1.53
C GLN A 57 2.06 -22.10 1.13
N PHE A 58 1.12 -21.88 0.23
CA PHE A 58 0.80 -20.54 -0.27
C PHE A 58 0.25 -19.64 0.85
N HIS A 59 -0.66 -20.16 1.67
CA HIS A 59 -1.22 -19.45 2.80
C HIS A 59 -0.14 -19.07 3.83
N SER A 60 0.74 -20.01 4.19
CA SER A 60 1.85 -19.74 5.13
C SER A 60 2.79 -18.66 4.59
N LEU A 61 3.04 -18.66 3.28
CA LEU A 61 3.85 -17.63 2.63
C LEU A 61 3.19 -16.25 2.71
N LEU A 62 1.88 -16.15 2.46
CA LEU A 62 1.15 -14.89 2.57
C LEU A 62 1.12 -14.35 4.00
N VAL A 63 0.90 -15.21 4.99
CA VAL A 63 0.94 -14.82 6.41
C VAL A 63 2.33 -14.32 6.79
N GLY A 64 3.39 -15.01 6.38
CA GLY A 64 4.77 -14.62 6.69
C GLY A 64 5.21 -13.27 6.12
N PHE A 65 4.55 -12.79 5.06
CA PHE A 65 4.79 -11.49 4.45
C PHE A 65 3.72 -10.43 4.77
N ASP A 66 2.74 -10.74 5.62
CA ASP A 66 1.59 -9.87 5.90
C ASP A 66 0.80 -9.47 4.63
N LEU A 67 0.66 -10.44 3.71
CA LEU A 67 0.00 -10.25 2.41
C LEU A 67 -1.38 -10.90 2.35
N LEU A 68 -1.78 -11.67 3.37
CA LEU A 68 -3.05 -12.39 3.36
C LEU A 68 -4.24 -11.44 3.20
N GLY A 69 -4.15 -10.23 3.77
CA GLY A 69 -5.23 -9.25 3.73
C GLY A 69 -5.63 -8.77 2.33
N PHE A 70 -4.70 -8.85 1.37
CA PHE A 70 -4.98 -8.54 -0.04
C PHE A 70 -5.81 -9.63 -0.74
N VAL A 71 -5.76 -10.87 -0.22
CA VAL A 71 -6.40 -12.04 -0.83
C VAL A 71 -7.77 -12.30 -0.20
N ASP A 72 -7.88 -12.20 1.12
CA ASP A 72 -9.14 -12.41 1.85
C ASP A 72 -10.05 -11.17 1.88
N GLY A 73 -9.51 -10.00 1.51
CA GLY A 73 -10.24 -8.73 1.43
C GLY A 73 -10.28 -7.93 2.74
N THR A 74 -9.56 -8.37 3.79
CA THR A 74 -9.39 -7.58 5.01
C THR A 74 -8.59 -6.29 4.78
N PHE A 75 -7.77 -6.24 3.73
CA PHE A 75 -7.20 -5.02 3.16
C PHE A 75 -7.94 -4.64 1.87
N PRO A 76 -9.09 -3.94 1.96
CA PRO A 76 -9.87 -3.56 0.79
C PRO A 76 -9.09 -2.56 -0.08
N CYS A 77 -9.34 -2.61 -1.39
CA CYS A 77 -8.82 -1.61 -2.32
C CYS A 77 -9.37 -0.22 -1.95
N PRO A 78 -8.50 0.76 -1.63
CA PRO A 78 -8.96 2.12 -1.33
C PRO A 78 -9.62 2.77 -2.55
N ALA A 79 -10.48 3.75 -2.31
CA ALA A 79 -11.07 4.57 -3.38
C ALA A 79 -9.97 5.22 -4.23
N ARG A 80 -10.16 5.26 -5.55
CA ARG A 80 -9.14 5.77 -6.48
C ARG A 80 -8.87 7.26 -6.29
N SER A 81 -9.92 8.01 -5.97
CA SER A 81 -9.87 9.44 -5.74
C SER A 81 -10.57 9.80 -4.45
N MET A 82 -10.15 10.90 -3.84
CA MET A 82 -10.79 11.48 -2.66
C MET A 82 -11.28 12.88 -3.02
N THR A 83 -12.48 13.22 -2.58
CA THR A 83 -13.06 14.56 -2.74
C THR A 83 -12.83 15.34 -1.44
N THR A 84 -12.14 16.47 -1.52
CA THR A 84 -11.98 17.39 -0.38
C THR A 84 -13.22 18.30 -0.26
N GLU A 85 -13.45 18.90 0.90
CA GLU A 85 -14.59 19.80 1.21
C GLU A 85 -14.83 20.90 0.14
N ASN A 86 -13.78 21.28 -0.56
CA ASN A 86 -13.73 22.28 -1.62
C ASN A 86 -14.00 21.69 -3.03
N THR A 87 -14.57 20.48 -3.14
CA THR A 87 -14.90 19.75 -4.40
C THR A 87 -13.71 19.39 -5.29
N ILE A 88 -12.48 19.54 -4.78
CA ILE A 88 -11.27 19.14 -5.50
C ILE A 88 -11.15 17.62 -5.43
N THR A 89 -11.04 16.98 -6.59
CA THR A 89 -10.80 15.54 -6.70
C THR A 89 -9.29 15.29 -6.75
N ILE A 90 -8.77 14.59 -5.75
CA ILE A 90 -7.34 14.27 -5.63
C ILE A 90 -7.15 12.76 -5.80
N LEU A 91 -6.08 12.35 -6.47
CA LEU A 91 -5.72 10.93 -6.60
C LEU A 91 -5.29 10.37 -5.24
N ASN A 92 -5.82 9.21 -4.86
CA ASN A 92 -5.46 8.56 -3.61
C ASN A 92 -4.12 7.79 -3.75
N PRO A 93 -3.06 8.19 -3.03
CA PRO A 93 -1.79 7.45 -3.05
C PRO A 93 -1.93 6.03 -2.48
N GLU A 94 -2.83 5.79 -1.54
CA GLU A 94 -3.05 4.46 -0.96
C GLU A 94 -3.65 3.48 -1.97
N HIS A 95 -4.51 3.95 -2.89
CA HIS A 95 -4.99 3.13 -4.00
C HIS A 95 -3.81 2.68 -4.90
N ALA A 96 -2.89 3.60 -5.22
CA ALA A 96 -1.71 3.24 -6.01
C ALA A 96 -0.80 2.25 -5.28
N ARG A 97 -0.63 2.41 -3.96
CA ARG A 97 0.14 1.48 -3.11
C ARG A 97 -0.50 0.10 -3.06
N TRP A 98 -1.82 0.04 -2.88
CA TRP A 98 -2.58 -1.21 -2.89
C TRP A 98 -2.42 -1.95 -4.22
N ILE A 99 -2.56 -1.25 -5.35
CA ILE A 99 -2.39 -1.83 -6.69
C ILE A 99 -0.96 -2.35 -6.89
N ARG A 100 0.06 -1.62 -6.44
CA ARG A 100 1.47 -2.06 -6.54
C ARG A 100 1.75 -3.35 -5.79
N GLN A 101 1.03 -3.63 -4.70
CA GLN A 101 1.16 -4.87 -3.93
C GLN A 101 0.27 -6.00 -4.46
N ASP A 102 -0.94 -5.71 -4.96
CA ASP A 102 -1.86 -6.68 -5.57
C ASP A 102 -1.25 -7.39 -6.79
N LYS A 103 -0.53 -6.65 -7.67
CA LYS A 103 0.00 -7.25 -8.92
C LYS A 103 1.05 -8.35 -8.68
N PRO A 104 2.06 -8.17 -7.81
CA PRO A 104 2.97 -9.27 -7.45
C PRO A 104 2.27 -10.49 -6.86
N ILE A 105 1.24 -10.31 -6.02
CA ILE A 105 0.48 -11.43 -5.42
C ILE A 105 -0.24 -12.21 -6.52
N LEU A 106 -0.94 -11.52 -7.42
CA LEU A 106 -1.61 -12.15 -8.57
C LEU A 106 -0.61 -12.90 -9.45
N ASN A 107 0.55 -12.29 -9.72
CA ASN A 107 1.61 -12.93 -10.50
C ASN A 107 2.15 -14.19 -9.82
N ALA A 108 2.28 -14.18 -8.48
CA ALA A 108 2.71 -15.34 -7.71
C ALA A 108 1.69 -16.49 -7.77
N ILE A 109 0.39 -16.20 -7.67
CA ILE A 109 -0.67 -17.20 -7.83
C ILE A 109 -0.54 -17.86 -9.20
N VAL A 110 -0.49 -17.08 -10.28
CA VAL A 110 -0.37 -17.59 -11.66
C VAL A 110 0.93 -18.39 -11.86
N SER A 111 2.04 -17.88 -11.32
CA SER A 111 3.35 -18.53 -11.40
C SER A 111 3.40 -19.85 -10.61
N SER A 112 2.58 -20.01 -9.58
CA SER A 112 2.49 -21.24 -8.78
C SER A 112 1.65 -22.34 -9.44
N LEU A 113 0.95 -22.06 -10.54
CA LEU A 113 0.16 -23.05 -11.26
C LEU A 113 1.06 -24.04 -12.02
N SER A 114 0.65 -25.31 -12.07
CA SER A 114 1.21 -26.28 -13.01
C SER A 114 0.74 -26.00 -14.44
N LEU A 115 1.49 -26.50 -15.42
CA LEU A 115 1.21 -26.31 -16.85
C LEU A 115 -0.22 -26.76 -17.22
N SER A 116 -0.71 -27.84 -16.61
CA SER A 116 -2.06 -28.38 -16.82
C SER A 116 -3.16 -27.40 -16.46
N LEU A 117 -2.92 -26.46 -15.54
CA LEU A 117 -3.86 -25.38 -15.19
C LEU A 117 -3.60 -24.09 -15.98
N GLN A 118 -2.35 -23.81 -16.36
CA GLN A 118 -1.99 -22.62 -17.14
C GLN A 118 -2.62 -22.62 -18.54
N ILE A 119 -2.79 -23.79 -19.16
CA ILE A 119 -3.43 -23.95 -20.47
C ILE A 119 -4.88 -23.39 -20.48
N TRP A 120 -5.56 -23.38 -19.33
CA TRP A 120 -6.93 -22.87 -19.21
C TRP A 120 -7.02 -21.38 -18.92
N PHE A 121 -5.92 -20.73 -18.53
CA PHE A 121 -5.94 -19.32 -18.12
C PHE A 121 -6.36 -18.35 -19.24
N PRO A 122 -5.97 -18.53 -20.52
CA PRO A 122 -6.44 -17.68 -21.62
C PRO A 122 -7.95 -17.80 -21.89
N LEU A 123 -8.59 -18.88 -21.44
CA LEU A 123 -10.00 -19.19 -21.68
C LEU A 123 -10.93 -18.74 -20.56
N LEU A 124 -10.38 -18.18 -19.46
CA LEU A 124 -11.21 -17.61 -18.40
C LEU A 124 -11.82 -16.28 -18.89
N PRO A 125 -13.16 -16.13 -18.91
CA PRO A 125 -13.80 -14.88 -19.29
C PRO A 125 -13.33 -13.73 -18.37
N GLN A 126 -12.48 -12.84 -18.88
CA GLN A 126 -11.98 -11.67 -18.14
C GLN A 126 -13.08 -10.63 -17.85
N HIS A 127 -14.28 -10.83 -18.40
CA HIS A 127 -15.40 -9.88 -18.40
C HIS A 127 -15.99 -9.57 -17.01
N LYS A 128 -15.64 -10.31 -15.95
CA LYS A 128 -16.22 -10.10 -14.60
C LYS A 128 -15.23 -9.57 -13.56
N ARG A 129 -13.95 -9.36 -13.89
CA ARG A 129 -12.91 -8.96 -12.90
C ARG A 129 -12.72 -7.45 -12.75
N HIS A 130 -13.31 -6.65 -13.63
CA HIS A 130 -13.26 -5.19 -13.58
C HIS A 130 -14.52 -4.55 -12.97
N GLU A 131 -15.68 -5.19 -13.07
CA GLU A 131 -16.95 -4.65 -12.56
C GLU A 131 -16.96 -4.51 -11.02
N LYS A 132 -16.28 -5.41 -10.28
CA LYS A 132 -16.22 -5.35 -8.82
C LYS A 132 -15.09 -4.48 -8.24
N ARG A 133 -14.25 -3.89 -9.10
CA ARG A 133 -13.10 -3.05 -8.66
C ARG A 133 -13.15 -1.62 -9.19
N GLY A 134 -14.27 -1.22 -9.79
CA GLY A 134 -14.42 0.04 -10.51
C GLY A 134 -15.58 0.95 -10.07
N LEU A 135 -16.35 0.58 -9.04
CA LEU A 135 -17.37 1.47 -8.47
C LEU A 135 -17.27 1.46 -6.95
N GLN A 136 -16.30 2.21 -6.41
CA GLN A 136 -16.43 3.12 -5.26
C GLN A 136 -15.32 4.18 -5.36
#